data_AF-A0A7C1CN92-F1
#
_entry.id   AF-A0A7C1CN92-F1
#
_cell.length_a   1.000
_cell.length_b   1.000
_cell.length_c   1.000
_cell.angle_alpha   90.00
_cell.angle_beta   90.00
_cell.angle_gamma   90.00
#
_symmetry.space_group_name_H-M   'P 1'
#
loop_
_entity.id
_entity.type
_entity.pdbx_description
1 polymer ?
#
loop_
_entity_poly.entity_id
_entity_poly.type
_entity_poly.pdbx_seq_one_letter_code
_entity_poly.pdbx_strand_id
1 'polypeptide(L)'
;MTEENLEQQAILAVGWLRKAGRLAAPDASPDKSDLPPDAALSPREYALAQAVLARDAVEQLARKATEMRDRAEEQIKTALRRRENLAARTTGVKTAAAINAQARLISEQIEMRRREIARCDRLLRVLRGQEELPLPTLPLFNYAGALERLEHADAAPDTPPDSGATPPSPLHVRLCRAFMNRTDQSDRIALAIALLLCATVAAAGLYYVYNWGSIELEITPMDHGRIRVVCVNGTGDSILLNVPYDGGTLPLEQVVHYGILLEALDANGRATRPAAPETLWEYKDNPAHLYGPIVVGPFYAAELFLDFSSHPPDASATALRLTLFRAPLRKCKTYTVPLAD
;
A
#
# COMPACT_ATOMS: atom_id res chain seq x y z
N MET A 1 -5.48 -15.19 8.78
CA MET A 1 -4.22 -15.96 8.83
C MET A 1 -4.52 -17.44 8.81
N THR A 2 -4.67 -17.96 7.59
CA THR A 2 -4.83 -19.40 7.35
C THR A 2 -3.50 -20.12 7.55
N GLU A 3 -3.57 -21.42 7.85
CA GLU A 3 -2.39 -22.23 8.11
C GLU A 3 -1.42 -22.19 6.92
N GLU A 4 -1.91 -22.41 5.71
CA GLU A 4 -1.09 -22.45 4.50
C GLU A 4 -0.28 -21.16 4.23
N ASN A 5 -0.78 -20.01 4.70
CA ASN A 5 -0.14 -18.72 4.40
C ASN A 5 1.16 -18.49 5.20
N LEU A 6 1.22 -18.88 6.47
CA LEU A 6 2.44 -18.74 7.30
C LEU A 6 3.60 -19.60 6.79
N GLU A 7 3.31 -20.82 6.31
CA GLU A 7 4.31 -21.71 5.75
C GLU A 7 4.84 -21.18 4.41
N GLN A 8 3.96 -20.65 3.56
CA GLN A 8 4.35 -20.00 2.31
C GLN A 8 5.19 -18.74 2.55
N GLN A 9 4.84 -17.92 3.53
CA GLN A 9 5.63 -16.75 3.94
C GLN A 9 7.03 -17.15 4.42
N ALA A 10 7.15 -18.20 5.26
CA ALA A 10 8.43 -18.70 5.73
C ALA A 10 9.30 -19.24 4.58
N ILE A 11 8.71 -20.00 3.64
CA ILE A 11 9.40 -20.51 2.45
C ILE A 11 9.93 -19.37 1.58
N LEU A 12 9.11 -18.33 1.36
CA LEU A 12 9.50 -17.16 0.57
C LEU A 12 10.61 -16.36 1.24
N ALA A 13 10.51 -16.09 2.55
CA ALA A 13 11.51 -15.33 3.28
C ALA A 13 12.87 -16.04 3.31
N VAL A 14 12.88 -17.36 3.55
CA VAL A 14 14.11 -18.17 3.53
C VAL A 14 14.68 -18.29 2.11
N GLY A 15 13.82 -18.45 1.10
CA GLY A 15 14.22 -18.46 -0.31
C GLY A 15 14.86 -17.15 -0.74
N TRP A 16 14.27 -16.03 -0.32
CA TRP A 16 14.78 -14.68 -0.56
C TRP A 16 16.16 -14.50 0.08
N LEU A 17 16.30 -14.84 1.37
CA LEU A 17 17.56 -14.70 2.11
C LEU A 17 18.68 -15.54 1.49
N ARG A 18 18.39 -16.80 1.13
CA ARG A 18 19.37 -17.68 0.49
C ARG A 18 19.75 -17.19 -0.91
N LYS A 19 18.80 -16.67 -1.69
CA LYS A 19 19.10 -16.15 -3.03
C LYS A 19 19.90 -14.85 -2.97
N ALA A 20 19.49 -13.91 -2.12
CA ALA A 20 20.22 -12.67 -1.89
C ALA A 20 21.65 -12.93 -1.38
N GLY A 21 21.81 -13.84 -0.42
CA GLY A 21 23.12 -14.23 0.11
C GLY A 21 24.04 -14.86 -0.95
N ARG A 22 23.51 -15.71 -1.83
CA ARG A 22 24.28 -16.27 -2.95
C ARG A 22 24.74 -15.20 -3.94
N LEU A 23 23.86 -14.26 -4.29
CA LEU A 23 24.15 -13.19 -5.25
C LEU A 23 25.03 -12.07 -4.67
N ALA A 24 25.10 -11.96 -3.34
CA ALA A 24 26.00 -11.03 -2.66
C ALA A 24 27.46 -11.54 -2.54
N ALA A 25 27.72 -12.81 -2.86
CA ALA A 25 29.04 -13.40 -2.80
C ALA A 25 30.00 -12.77 -3.85
N PRO A 26 31.31 -12.64 -3.57
CA PRO A 26 32.25 -11.94 -4.44
C PRO A 26 32.35 -12.50 -5.86
N ASP A 27 32.19 -13.81 -6.01
CA ASP A 27 32.34 -14.53 -7.28
C ASP A 27 31.00 -14.79 -7.99
N ALA A 28 29.90 -14.23 -7.47
CA ALA A 28 28.57 -14.44 -8.04
C ALA A 28 28.36 -13.56 -9.27
N SER A 29 27.89 -14.16 -10.37
CA SER A 29 27.40 -13.46 -11.54
C SER A 29 25.87 -13.46 -11.53
N PRO A 30 25.21 -12.35 -11.14
CA PRO A 30 23.76 -12.27 -11.18
C PRO A 30 23.23 -12.32 -12.62
N ASP A 31 22.19 -13.10 -12.84
CA ASP A 31 21.47 -13.09 -14.13
C ASP A 31 20.75 -11.75 -14.32
N LYS A 32 20.65 -11.27 -15.56
CA LYS A 32 19.92 -10.04 -15.89
C LYS A 32 18.46 -10.07 -15.43
N SER A 33 17.89 -11.27 -15.26
CA SER A 33 16.52 -11.48 -14.75
C SER A 33 16.39 -11.30 -13.24
N ASP A 34 17.48 -11.24 -12.48
CA ASP A 34 17.45 -11.05 -11.02
C ASP A 34 17.54 -9.58 -10.60
N LEU A 35 17.81 -8.69 -11.55
CA LEU A 35 17.94 -7.27 -11.31
C LEU A 35 16.68 -6.53 -11.78
N PRO A 36 16.31 -5.42 -11.14
CA PRO A 36 15.33 -4.50 -11.69
C PRO A 36 15.78 -4.01 -13.08
N PRO A 37 14.85 -3.80 -14.03
CA PRO A 37 15.19 -3.37 -15.40
C PRO A 37 15.97 -2.04 -15.46
N ASP A 38 15.86 -1.19 -14.42
CA ASP A 38 16.45 0.16 -14.37
C ASP A 38 17.35 0.40 -13.12
N ALA A 39 18.01 -0.64 -12.62
CA ALA A 39 18.76 -0.53 -11.36
C ALA A 39 19.97 0.43 -11.45
N ALA A 40 19.94 1.52 -10.68
CA ALA A 40 21.07 2.45 -10.52
C ALA A 40 22.22 1.89 -9.65
N LEU A 41 21.93 0.86 -8.85
CA LEU A 41 22.90 0.19 -7.97
C LEU A 41 23.65 -0.90 -8.72
N SER A 42 24.90 -1.17 -8.31
CA SER A 42 25.58 -2.36 -8.82
C SER A 42 24.84 -3.63 -8.39
N PRO A 43 24.89 -4.71 -9.19
CA PRO A 43 24.17 -5.94 -8.87
C PRO A 43 24.47 -6.52 -7.48
N ARG A 44 25.70 -6.34 -7.02
CA ARG A 44 26.17 -6.78 -5.70
C ARG A 44 25.60 -5.92 -4.57
N GLU A 45 25.59 -4.60 -4.73
CA GLU A 45 24.99 -3.68 -3.76
C GLU A 45 23.49 -3.94 -3.62
N TYR A 46 22.81 -4.20 -4.74
CA TYR A 46 21.41 -4.59 -4.73
C TYR A 46 21.18 -5.91 -3.99
N ALA A 47 21.98 -6.95 -4.26
CA ALA A 47 21.89 -8.22 -3.56
C ALA A 47 22.14 -8.09 -2.04
N LEU A 48 23.08 -7.24 -1.62
CA LEU A 48 23.35 -6.95 -0.22
C LEU A 48 22.16 -6.25 0.46
N ALA A 49 21.57 -5.24 -0.19
CA ALA A 49 20.38 -4.56 0.33
C ALA A 49 19.20 -5.53 0.47
N GLN A 50 19.00 -6.40 -0.52
CA GLN A 50 17.97 -7.44 -0.48
C GLN A 50 18.23 -8.48 0.62
N ALA A 51 19.49 -8.80 0.92
CA ALA A 51 19.84 -9.74 1.99
C ALA A 51 19.51 -9.18 3.38
N VAL A 52 19.65 -7.87 3.58
CA VAL A 52 19.25 -7.18 4.83
C VAL A 52 17.73 -7.28 5.00
N LEU A 53 16.96 -6.90 3.98
CA LEU A 53 15.49 -6.95 4.03
C LEU A 53 14.97 -8.38 4.24
N ALA A 54 15.55 -9.36 3.55
CA ALA A 54 15.20 -10.76 3.71
C ALA A 54 15.49 -11.28 5.13
N ARG A 55 16.59 -10.81 5.75
CA ARG A 55 16.93 -11.16 7.14
C ARG A 55 15.90 -10.60 8.11
N ASP A 56 15.54 -9.34 7.94
CA ASP A 56 14.53 -8.69 8.78
C ASP A 56 13.18 -9.41 8.69
N ALA A 57 12.75 -9.80 7.48
CA ALA A 57 11.53 -10.58 7.27
C ALA A 57 11.57 -11.95 7.97
N VAL A 58 12.70 -12.68 7.88
CA VAL A 58 12.90 -13.95 8.59
C VAL A 58 12.83 -13.75 10.11
N GLU A 59 13.44 -12.69 10.64
CA GLU A 59 13.41 -12.38 12.07
C GLU A 59 12.01 -12.04 12.56
N GLN A 60 11.26 -11.24 11.81
CA GLN A 60 9.88 -10.90 12.14
C GLN A 60 8.97 -12.13 12.17
N LEU A 61 9.08 -13.00 11.17
CA LEU A 61 8.34 -14.27 11.13
C LEU A 61 8.73 -15.19 12.29
N ALA A 62 10.01 -15.23 12.66
CA ALA A 62 10.48 -16.03 13.80
C ALA A 62 9.93 -15.51 15.14
N ARG A 63 9.88 -14.18 15.33
CA ARG A 63 9.25 -13.58 16.52
C ARG A 63 7.77 -13.94 16.59
N LYS A 64 7.03 -13.76 15.49
CA LYS A 64 5.61 -14.09 15.41
C LYS A 64 5.33 -15.57 15.70
N ALA A 65 6.12 -16.49 15.12
CA ALA A 65 6.01 -17.92 15.40
C ALA A 65 6.32 -18.25 16.87
N THR A 66 7.28 -17.57 17.48
CA THR A 66 7.61 -17.73 18.91
C THR A 66 6.46 -17.25 19.81
N GLU A 67 5.89 -16.08 19.52
CA GLU A 67 4.74 -15.54 20.26
C GLU A 67 3.52 -16.45 20.17
N MET A 68 3.24 -17.01 18.99
CA MET A 68 2.15 -17.97 18.79
C MET A 68 2.38 -19.25 19.60
N ARG A 69 3.60 -19.79 19.57
CA ARG A 69 3.99 -20.96 20.37
C ARG A 69 3.79 -20.71 21.86
N ASP A 70 4.34 -19.61 22.37
CA ASP A 70 4.29 -19.28 23.80
C ASP A 70 2.85 -19.04 24.26
N ARG A 71 2.02 -18.41 23.41
CA ARG A 71 0.58 -18.25 23.66
C ARG A 71 -0.15 -19.59 23.70
N ALA A 72 0.17 -20.52 22.79
CA ALA A 72 -0.41 -21.85 22.79
C ALA A 72 0.02 -22.67 24.03
N GLU A 73 1.27 -22.54 24.48
CA GLU A 73 1.76 -23.16 25.72
C GLU A 73 1.01 -22.65 26.95
N GLU A 74 0.81 -21.34 27.09
CA GLU A 74 0.02 -20.77 28.19
C GLU A 74 -1.44 -21.23 28.16
N GLN A 75 -2.03 -21.39 26.97
CA GLN A 75 -3.37 -21.94 26.82
C GLN A 75 -3.45 -23.42 27.24
N ILE A 76 -2.42 -24.22 26.96
CA ILE A 76 -2.34 -25.59 27.46
C ILE A 76 -2.23 -25.62 28.98
N LYS A 77 -1.36 -24.79 29.58
CA LYS A 77 -1.20 -24.69 31.04
C LYS A 77 -2.52 -24.33 31.72
N THR A 78 -3.23 -23.34 31.19
CA THR A 78 -4.54 -22.93 31.73
C THR A 78 -5.62 -24.00 31.53
N ALA A 79 -5.64 -24.69 30.40
CA ALA A 79 -6.55 -25.81 30.14
C ALA A 79 -6.30 -27.00 31.08
N LEU A 80 -5.02 -27.35 31.34
CA LEU A 80 -4.64 -28.39 32.30
C LEU A 80 -5.09 -28.05 33.72
N ARG A 81 -4.85 -26.82 34.18
CA ARG A 81 -5.33 -26.34 35.49
C ARG A 81 -6.86 -26.39 35.59
N ARG A 82 -7.58 -26.04 34.51
CA ARG A 82 -9.05 -26.18 34.46
C ARG A 82 -9.49 -27.64 34.59
N ARG A 83 -8.77 -28.57 33.94
CA ARG A 83 -9.05 -30.01 34.02
C ARG A 83 -8.85 -30.56 35.43
N GLU A 84 -7.76 -30.19 36.09
CA GLU A 84 -7.47 -30.56 37.48
C GLU A 84 -8.53 -30.01 38.44
N ASN A 85 -8.91 -28.75 38.29
CA ASN A 85 -9.98 -28.13 39.08
C ASN A 85 -11.35 -28.78 38.84
N LEU A 86 -11.64 -29.26 37.62
CA LEU A 86 -12.85 -30.03 37.33
C LEU A 86 -12.84 -31.40 38.01
N ALA A 87 -11.70 -32.09 38.02
CA ALA A 87 -11.53 -33.34 38.75
C ALA A 87 -11.74 -33.15 40.26
N ALA A 88 -11.25 -32.04 40.83
CA ALA A 88 -11.42 -31.71 42.26
C ALA A 88 -12.86 -31.31 42.64
N ARG A 89 -13.67 -30.81 41.70
CA ARG A 89 -15.07 -30.38 41.90
C ARG A 89 -16.11 -31.50 41.73
N THR A 90 -15.67 -32.74 41.57
CA THR A 90 -16.54 -33.94 41.46
C THR A 90 -17.36 -34.23 42.72
N THR A 91 -17.20 -33.46 43.80
CA THR A 91 -17.93 -33.60 45.06
C THR A 91 -19.32 -32.93 45.09
N GLY A 92 -19.82 -32.34 43.99
CA GLY A 92 -21.12 -31.66 43.98
C GLY A 92 -21.94 -31.81 42.69
N VAL A 93 -23.14 -32.40 42.83
CA VAL A 93 -24.42 -32.35 42.04
C VAL A 93 -24.38 -32.42 40.49
N LYS A 94 -23.24 -32.27 39.82
CA LYS A 94 -23.11 -32.46 38.38
C LYS A 94 -23.01 -33.96 38.07
N THR A 95 -23.82 -34.43 37.10
CA THR A 95 -23.78 -35.83 36.65
C THR A 95 -22.40 -36.16 36.08
N ALA A 96 -21.88 -37.37 36.37
CA ALA A 96 -20.58 -37.84 35.90
C ALA A 96 -20.44 -37.73 34.36
N ALA A 97 -21.55 -37.88 33.63
CA ALA A 97 -21.62 -37.71 32.18
C ALA A 97 -21.26 -36.28 31.72
N ALA A 98 -21.75 -35.25 32.41
CA ALA A 98 -21.46 -33.85 32.08
C ALA A 98 -20.00 -33.48 32.36
N ILE A 99 -19.42 -34.03 33.43
CA ILE A 99 -18.00 -33.84 33.78
C ILE A 99 -17.10 -34.53 32.74
N ASN A 100 -17.44 -35.75 32.34
CA ASN A 100 -16.71 -36.48 31.30
C ASN A 100 -16.79 -35.78 29.93
N ALA A 101 -17.93 -35.22 29.56
CA ALA A 101 -18.07 -34.42 28.33
C ALA A 101 -17.18 -33.17 28.37
N GLN A 102 -17.16 -32.45 29.50
CA GLN A 102 -16.32 -31.27 29.66
C GLN A 102 -14.82 -31.60 29.67
N ALA A 103 -14.43 -32.74 30.24
CA ALA A 103 -13.05 -33.23 30.21
C ALA A 103 -12.59 -33.61 28.79
N ARG A 104 -13.48 -34.16 27.95
CA ARG A 104 -13.20 -34.43 26.54
C ARG A 104 -12.94 -33.15 25.76
N LEU A 105 -13.82 -32.15 25.88
CA LEU A 105 -13.65 -30.86 25.21
C LEU A 105 -12.31 -30.17 25.57
N ILE A 106 -11.93 -30.22 26.85
CA ILE A 106 -10.63 -29.67 27.29
C ILE A 106 -9.47 -30.46 26.71
N SER A 107 -9.59 -31.78 26.60
CA SER A 107 -8.55 -32.63 26.02
C SER A 107 -8.38 -32.36 24.52
N GLU A 108 -9.48 -32.21 23.79
CA GLU A 108 -9.49 -31.81 22.37
C GLU A 108 -8.84 -30.43 22.17
N GLN A 109 -9.14 -29.45 23.04
CA GLN A 109 -8.49 -28.14 23.02
C GLN A 109 -6.98 -28.25 23.24
N ILE A 110 -6.54 -29.07 24.21
CA ILE A 110 -5.11 -29.29 24.47
C ILE A 110 -4.42 -29.92 23.25
N GLU A 111 -5.04 -30.93 22.63
CA GLU A 111 -4.48 -31.55 21.43
C GLU A 111 -4.35 -30.58 20.26
N MET A 112 -5.37 -29.74 20.03
CA MET A 112 -5.33 -28.69 19.01
C MET A 112 -4.15 -27.74 19.25
N ARG A 113 -3.96 -27.27 20.50
CA ARG A 113 -2.83 -26.39 20.84
C ARG A 113 -1.47 -27.08 20.76
N ARG A 114 -1.39 -28.38 21.06
CA ARG A 114 -0.15 -29.15 20.87
C ARG A 114 0.25 -29.25 19.40
N ARG A 115 -0.72 -29.43 18.50
CA ARG A 115 -0.47 -29.42 17.05
C ARG A 115 0.03 -28.04 16.60
N GLU A 116 -0.56 -26.97 17.12
CA GLU A 116 -0.13 -25.59 16.86
C GLU A 116 1.32 -25.34 17.32
N ILE A 117 1.71 -25.82 18.51
CA ILE A 117 3.10 -25.75 18.99
C ILE A 117 4.05 -26.52 18.08
N ALA A 118 3.76 -27.78 17.78
CA ALA A 118 4.61 -28.61 16.91
C ALA A 118 4.80 -27.97 15.53
N ARG A 119 3.78 -27.27 15.04
CA ARG A 119 3.79 -26.50 13.81
C ARG A 119 4.69 -25.27 13.90
N CYS A 120 4.55 -24.47 14.97
CA CYS A 120 5.43 -23.33 15.21
C CYS A 120 6.89 -23.77 15.35
N ASP A 121 7.17 -24.88 16.03
CA ASP A 121 8.52 -25.43 16.15
C ASP A 121 9.10 -25.88 14.80
N ARG A 122 8.27 -26.43 13.90
CA ARG A 122 8.67 -26.73 12.53
C ARG A 122 8.99 -25.45 11.75
N LEU A 123 8.13 -24.44 11.80
CA LEU A 123 8.37 -23.14 11.18
C LEU A 123 9.67 -22.49 11.68
N LEU A 124 9.94 -22.55 12.98
CA LEU A 124 11.17 -22.02 13.56
C LEU A 124 12.42 -22.77 13.07
N ARG A 125 12.34 -24.10 12.90
CA ARG A 125 13.45 -24.89 12.31
C ARG A 125 13.73 -24.46 10.86
N VAL A 126 12.69 -24.24 10.08
CA VAL A 126 12.78 -23.72 8.71
C VAL A 126 13.44 -22.34 8.67
N LEU A 127 12.95 -21.40 9.47
CA LEU A 127 13.47 -20.02 9.52
C LEU A 127 14.93 -19.97 10.00
N ARG A 128 15.35 -20.90 10.86
CA ARG A 128 16.74 -21.06 11.31
C ARG A 128 17.63 -21.79 10.31
N GLY A 129 17.10 -22.24 9.17
CA GLY A 129 17.84 -22.98 8.15
C GLY A 129 18.19 -24.41 8.55
N GLN A 130 17.51 -24.99 9.54
CA GLN A 130 17.74 -26.36 10.03
C GLN A 130 16.94 -27.42 9.23
N GLU A 131 15.97 -26.99 8.42
CA GLU A 131 15.16 -27.83 7.54
C GLU A 131 15.25 -27.26 6.12
N GLU A 132 15.53 -28.12 5.13
CA GLU A 132 15.57 -27.72 3.72
C GLU A 132 14.19 -27.87 3.10
N LEU A 133 13.71 -26.78 2.50
CA LEU A 133 12.45 -26.73 1.78
C LEU A 133 12.69 -26.40 0.31
N PRO A 134 11.77 -26.80 -0.59
CA PRO A 134 11.83 -26.40 -1.99
C PRO A 134 11.74 -24.87 -2.07
N LEU A 135 12.84 -24.24 -2.45
CA LEU A 135 12.92 -22.79 -2.55
C LEU A 135 12.25 -22.34 -3.86
N PRO A 136 11.35 -21.35 -3.82
CA PRO A 136 10.73 -20.81 -5.03
C PRO A 136 11.80 -20.13 -5.88
N THR A 137 11.75 -20.34 -7.19
CA THR A 137 12.62 -19.71 -8.18
C THR A 137 11.99 -18.43 -8.69
N LEU A 138 11.97 -17.39 -7.85
CA LEU A 138 11.51 -16.06 -8.24
C LEU A 138 12.70 -15.15 -8.56
N PRO A 139 12.56 -14.16 -9.45
CA PRO A 139 13.50 -13.05 -9.55
C PRO A 139 13.72 -12.36 -8.20
N LEU A 140 14.95 -11.93 -7.90
CA LEU A 140 15.28 -11.35 -6.58
C LEU A 140 14.38 -10.15 -6.22
N PHE A 141 14.07 -9.30 -7.18
CA PHE A 141 13.21 -8.13 -7.00
C PHE A 141 11.73 -8.44 -6.69
N ASN A 142 11.28 -9.69 -6.92
CA ASN A 142 9.88 -10.09 -6.73
C ASN A 142 9.58 -10.69 -5.35
N TYR A 143 10.60 -11.00 -4.54
CA TYR A 143 10.37 -11.67 -3.24
C TYR A 143 9.68 -10.77 -2.22
N ALA A 144 10.09 -9.51 -2.10
CA ALA A 144 9.48 -8.55 -1.17
C ALA A 144 7.98 -8.36 -1.46
N GLY A 145 7.63 -8.05 -2.72
CA GLY A 145 6.24 -7.90 -3.13
C GLY A 145 5.43 -9.21 -3.12
N ALA A 146 6.05 -10.39 -3.22
CA ALA A 146 5.37 -11.66 -3.01
C ALA A 146 5.02 -11.88 -1.52
N LEU A 147 5.93 -11.52 -0.61
CA LEU A 147 5.72 -11.62 0.82
C LEU A 147 4.65 -10.63 1.31
N GLU A 148 4.70 -9.38 0.84
CA GLU A 148 3.68 -8.37 1.13
C GLU A 148 2.28 -8.78 0.65
N ARG A 149 2.16 -9.35 -0.56
CA ARG A 149 0.86 -9.83 -1.06
C ARG A 149 0.26 -10.91 -0.17
N LEU A 150 1.08 -11.81 0.36
CA LEU A 150 0.62 -12.85 1.28
C LEU A 150 0.25 -12.29 2.65
N GLU A 151 0.95 -11.27 3.14
CA GLU A 151 0.57 -10.59 4.38
C GLU A 151 -0.76 -9.84 4.24
N HIS A 152 -1.00 -9.18 3.10
CA HIS A 152 -2.21 -8.41 2.83
C HIS A 152 -3.41 -9.28 2.40
N ALA A 153 -3.19 -10.46 1.83
CA ALA A 153 -4.26 -11.41 1.50
C ALA A 153 -5.03 -11.87 2.75
N ASP A 154 -4.40 -11.85 3.92
CA ASP A 154 -5.04 -12.14 5.21
C ASP A 154 -5.70 -10.91 5.87
N ALA A 155 -5.44 -9.71 5.35
CA ALA A 155 -5.94 -8.44 5.87
C ALA A 155 -7.20 -7.95 5.15
N ALA A 156 -7.66 -8.64 4.09
CA ALA A 156 -8.95 -8.38 3.47
C ALA A 156 -10.07 -8.80 4.45
N PRO A 157 -10.91 -7.88 4.94
CA PRO A 157 -12.01 -8.24 5.82
C PRO A 157 -13.12 -8.92 5.02
N ASP A 158 -13.43 -10.18 5.35
CA ASP A 158 -14.66 -10.87 4.92
C ASP A 158 -15.89 -10.33 5.66
N THR A 159 -16.13 -9.03 5.61
CA THR A 159 -17.37 -8.43 6.12
C THR A 159 -17.89 -7.35 5.18
N PRO A 160 -19.14 -7.43 4.70
CA PRO A 160 -19.77 -6.31 4.01
C PRO A 160 -19.96 -5.14 5.00
N PRO A 161 -20.03 -3.89 4.51
CA PRO A 161 -20.06 -2.72 5.38
C PRO A 161 -21.45 -2.58 6.02
N ASP A 162 -21.60 -3.03 7.26
CA ASP A 162 -22.77 -2.67 8.07
C ASP A 162 -22.61 -1.23 8.57
N SER A 163 -23.37 -0.36 7.93
CA SER A 163 -23.62 1.00 8.37
C SER A 163 -24.53 0.97 9.59
N GLY A 164 -23.93 1.11 10.77
CA GLY A 164 -24.68 1.11 12.03
C GLY A 164 -23.84 1.66 13.17
N ALA A 165 -23.67 2.98 13.22
CA ALA A 165 -23.10 3.65 14.39
C ALA A 165 -23.98 3.39 15.62
N THR A 166 -23.58 2.43 16.45
CA THR A 166 -24.17 2.21 17.76
C THR A 166 -23.57 3.23 18.73
N PRO A 167 -24.38 3.98 19.50
CA PRO A 167 -23.83 4.95 20.44
C PRO A 167 -23.02 4.23 21.53
N PRO A 168 -21.91 4.82 22.01
CA PRO A 168 -21.06 4.19 23.01
C PRO A 168 -21.86 3.95 24.30
N SER A 169 -21.83 2.73 24.78
CA SER A 169 -22.51 2.32 26.01
C SER A 169 -21.98 3.11 27.23
N PRO A 170 -22.84 3.42 28.22
CA PRO A 170 -22.50 4.28 29.37
C PRO A 170 -21.37 3.73 30.26
N LEU A 171 -20.97 2.47 30.06
CA LEU A 171 -19.85 1.82 30.74
C LEU A 171 -18.48 2.26 30.18
N HIS A 172 -18.36 2.47 28.86
CA HIS A 172 -17.11 2.93 28.23
C HIS A 172 -16.73 4.35 28.67
N VAL A 173 -17.72 5.24 28.78
CA VAL A 173 -17.52 6.62 29.24
C VAL A 173 -17.07 6.67 30.71
N ARG A 174 -17.59 5.76 31.56
CA ARG A 174 -17.20 5.66 32.97
C ARG A 174 -15.79 5.08 33.17
N LEU A 175 -15.39 4.10 32.36
CA LEU A 175 -14.04 3.52 32.37
C LEU A 175 -12.98 4.51 31.90
N CYS A 176 -13.22 5.25 30.81
CA CYS A 176 -12.30 6.29 30.34
C CYS A 176 -12.15 7.43 31.36
N ARG A 177 -13.23 7.82 32.03
CA ARG A 177 -13.20 8.86 33.09
C ARG A 177 -12.45 8.39 34.34
N ALA A 178 -12.56 7.11 34.71
CA ALA A 178 -11.83 6.52 35.84
C ALA A 178 -10.32 6.36 35.54
N PHE A 179 -9.95 6.08 34.29
CA PHE A 179 -8.54 6.00 33.85
C PHE A 179 -7.87 7.38 33.79
N MET A 180 -8.60 8.40 33.29
CA MET A 180 -8.11 9.78 33.28
C MET A 180 -7.86 10.29 34.71
N ASN A 181 -8.72 9.98 35.70
CA ASN A 181 -8.53 10.45 37.08
C ASN A 181 -7.32 9.84 37.83
N ARG A 182 -6.65 8.82 37.28
CA ARG A 182 -5.46 8.17 37.88
C ARG A 182 -4.13 8.50 37.21
N THR A 183 -4.15 9.24 36.10
CA THR A 183 -2.96 9.57 35.32
C THR A 183 -2.52 11.00 35.60
N ASP A 184 -1.20 11.17 35.80
CA ASP A 184 -0.58 12.47 35.99
C ASP A 184 -0.75 13.36 34.75
N GLN A 185 -0.62 14.66 34.93
CA GLN A 185 -0.87 15.66 33.89
C GLN A 185 0.01 15.45 32.64
N SER A 186 1.21 14.88 32.83
CA SER A 186 2.13 14.48 31.75
C SER A 186 1.62 13.30 30.93
N ASP A 187 1.05 12.28 31.57
CA ASP A 187 0.55 11.08 30.90
C ASP A 187 -0.69 11.39 30.05
N ARG A 188 -1.51 12.34 30.50
CA ARG A 188 -2.68 12.81 29.72
C ARG A 188 -2.25 13.56 28.46
N ILE A 189 -1.18 14.35 28.53
CA ILE A 189 -0.62 15.07 27.38
C ILE A 189 0.01 14.06 26.39
N ALA A 190 0.78 13.09 26.89
CA ALA A 190 1.36 12.05 26.05
C ALA A 190 0.29 11.22 25.33
N LEU A 191 -0.79 10.86 26.01
CA LEU A 191 -1.91 10.12 25.43
C LEU A 191 -2.66 10.94 24.38
N ALA A 192 -2.84 12.25 24.62
CA ALA A 192 -3.44 13.16 23.66
C ALA A 192 -2.57 13.30 22.40
N ILE A 193 -1.26 13.46 22.55
CA ILE A 193 -0.31 13.51 21.43
C ILE A 193 -0.32 12.20 20.66
N ALA A 194 -0.29 11.06 21.34
CA ALA A 194 -0.33 9.74 20.71
C ALA A 194 -1.62 9.53 19.90
N LEU A 195 -2.78 9.93 20.44
CA LEU A 195 -4.05 9.89 19.72
C LEU A 195 -4.06 10.79 18.47
N LEU A 196 -3.49 11.98 18.58
CA LEU A 196 -3.36 12.92 17.47
C LEU A 196 -2.43 12.37 16.38
N LEU A 197 -1.34 11.70 16.78
CA LEU A 197 -0.40 11.04 15.88
C LEU A 197 -1.06 9.83 15.18
N CYS A 198 -1.81 9.00 15.90
CA CYS A 198 -2.57 7.92 15.29
C CYS A 198 -3.62 8.44 14.30
N ALA A 199 -4.34 9.51 14.65
CA ALA A 199 -5.33 10.12 13.77
C ALA A 199 -4.71 10.71 12.49
N THR A 200 -3.55 11.36 12.61
CA THR A 200 -2.82 11.90 11.44
C THR A 200 -2.26 10.79 10.55
N VAL A 201 -1.71 9.72 11.11
CA VAL A 201 -1.25 8.55 10.33
C VAL A 201 -2.42 7.87 9.63
N ALA A 202 -3.56 7.71 10.31
CA ALA A 202 -4.76 7.14 9.71
C ALA A 202 -5.31 8.02 8.58
N ALA A 203 -5.34 9.35 8.77
CA ALA A 203 -5.76 10.30 7.74
C ALA A 203 -4.81 10.31 6.54
N ALA A 204 -3.49 10.26 6.77
CA ALA A 204 -2.49 10.15 5.71
C ALA A 204 -2.61 8.81 4.96
N GLY A 205 -2.83 7.71 5.67
CA GLY A 205 -3.08 6.39 5.07
C GLY A 205 -4.37 6.35 4.25
N LEU A 206 -5.45 6.97 4.73
CA LEU A 206 -6.70 7.11 3.96
C LEU A 206 -6.51 7.97 2.73
N TYR A 207 -5.83 9.12 2.85
CA TYR A 207 -5.49 9.98 1.72
C TYR A 207 -4.67 9.23 0.68
N TYR A 208 -3.69 8.45 1.13
CA TYR A 208 -2.90 7.58 0.28
C TYR A 208 -3.78 6.56 -0.45
N VAL A 209 -4.65 5.82 0.24
CA VAL A 209 -5.54 4.82 -0.39
C VAL A 209 -6.50 5.45 -1.42
N TYR A 210 -7.05 6.64 -1.15
CA TYR A 210 -7.99 7.29 -2.05
C TYR A 210 -7.33 7.92 -3.28
N ASN A 211 -6.10 8.43 -3.14
CA ASN A 211 -5.39 9.11 -4.23
C ASN A 211 -4.33 8.23 -4.91
N TRP A 212 -4.11 7.02 -4.40
CA TRP A 212 -3.20 6.05 -5.02
C TRP A 212 -3.68 5.68 -6.42
N GLY A 213 -2.83 5.91 -7.41
CA GLY A 213 -3.10 5.52 -8.80
C GLY A 213 -3.93 6.55 -9.59
N SER A 214 -4.21 7.72 -9.04
CA SER A 214 -4.87 8.81 -9.77
C SER A 214 -3.85 9.86 -10.26
N ILE A 215 -4.19 10.52 -11.36
CA ILE A 215 -3.51 11.74 -11.81
C ILE A 215 -4.53 12.85 -11.74
N GLU A 216 -4.14 13.95 -11.12
CA GLU A 216 -4.98 15.12 -10.97
C GLU A 216 -4.38 16.30 -11.71
N LEU A 217 -5.24 17.05 -12.40
CA LEU A 217 -4.90 18.37 -12.90
C LEU A 217 -5.51 19.40 -11.96
N GLU A 218 -4.66 20.20 -11.33
CA GLU A 218 -5.07 21.41 -10.64
C GLU A 218 -4.91 22.58 -11.62
N ILE A 219 -5.99 23.32 -11.83
CA ILE A 219 -6.00 24.42 -12.79
C ILE A 219 -6.31 25.71 -12.06
N THR A 220 -5.41 26.67 -12.17
CA THR A 220 -5.51 27.97 -11.50
C THR A 220 -5.37 29.07 -12.54
N PRO A 221 -6.41 29.89 -12.79
CA PRO A 221 -6.25 31.09 -13.59
C PRO A 221 -5.29 32.05 -12.88
N MET A 222 -4.36 32.64 -13.63
CA MET A 222 -3.42 33.64 -13.13
C MET A 222 -3.73 35.02 -13.73
N ASP A 223 -3.03 36.03 -13.22
CA ASP A 223 -3.06 37.37 -13.79
C ASP A 223 -2.54 37.37 -15.24
N HIS A 224 -3.00 38.34 -16.03
CA HIS A 224 -2.62 38.54 -17.44
C HIS A 224 -3.05 37.45 -18.42
N GLY A 225 -4.08 36.65 -18.09
CA GLY A 225 -4.63 35.66 -19.04
C GLY A 225 -3.80 34.38 -19.17
N ARG A 226 -2.82 34.18 -18.30
CA ARG A 226 -2.07 32.93 -18.18
C ARG A 226 -2.83 31.96 -17.28
N ILE A 227 -2.76 30.67 -17.56
CA ILE A 227 -3.40 29.64 -16.73
C ILE A 227 -2.33 28.66 -16.26
N ARG A 228 -2.20 28.47 -14.94
CA ARG A 228 -1.33 27.46 -14.35
C ARG A 228 -2.06 26.12 -14.34
N VAL A 229 -1.42 25.09 -14.88
CA VAL A 229 -1.89 23.71 -14.91
C VAL A 229 -0.86 22.86 -14.20
N VAL A 230 -1.19 22.36 -13.01
CA VAL A 230 -0.32 21.47 -12.24
C VAL A 230 -0.80 20.04 -12.43
N CYS A 231 0.06 19.20 -12.99
CA CYS A 231 -0.19 17.77 -13.11
C CYS A 231 0.43 17.06 -11.91
N VAL A 232 -0.42 16.54 -11.02
CA VAL A 232 -0.02 15.82 -9.81
C VAL A 232 -0.05 14.32 -10.09
N ASN A 233 1.10 13.67 -9.95
CA ASN A 233 1.21 12.22 -10.08
C ASN A 233 0.96 11.54 -8.72
N GLY A 234 -0.26 11.06 -8.50
CA GLY A 234 -0.61 10.24 -7.32
C GLY A 234 -0.28 8.75 -7.47
N THR A 235 0.43 8.37 -8.54
CA THR A 235 0.82 6.97 -8.77
C THR A 235 2.18 6.66 -8.13
N GLY A 236 2.39 5.38 -7.79
CA GLY A 236 3.67 4.89 -7.26
C GLY A 236 4.79 4.78 -8.30
N ASP A 237 4.49 5.03 -9.58
CA ASP A 237 5.41 4.95 -10.70
C ASP A 237 5.64 6.33 -11.33
N SER A 238 6.70 6.46 -12.13
CA SER A 238 6.86 7.65 -12.97
C SER A 238 5.89 7.59 -14.16
N ILE A 239 5.44 8.75 -14.63
CA ILE A 239 4.60 8.88 -15.82
C ILE A 239 5.27 9.78 -16.86
N LEU A 240 4.89 9.59 -18.12
CA LEU A 240 5.29 10.46 -19.22
C LEU A 240 4.09 11.31 -19.65
N LEU A 241 4.24 12.63 -19.59
CA LEU A 241 3.18 13.59 -19.90
C LEU A 241 3.47 14.30 -21.22
N ASN A 242 2.65 14.04 -22.23
CA ASN A 242 2.74 14.64 -23.56
C ASN A 242 1.85 15.88 -23.64
N VAL A 243 2.49 17.03 -23.88
CA VAL A 243 1.85 18.34 -23.92
C VAL A 243 2.52 19.21 -24.99
N PRO A 244 1.79 19.71 -26.00
CA PRO A 244 0.37 19.42 -26.28
C PRO A 244 0.16 17.97 -26.74
N TYR A 245 -1.02 17.42 -26.46
CA TYR A 245 -1.46 16.15 -27.04
C TYR A 245 -2.51 16.40 -28.13
N ASP A 246 -2.30 15.77 -29.29
CA ASP A 246 -3.10 15.96 -30.50
C ASP A 246 -4.28 14.97 -30.62
N GLY A 247 -4.48 14.10 -29.64
CA GLY A 247 -5.51 13.06 -29.67
C GLY A 247 -5.17 11.85 -30.53
N GLY A 248 -3.94 11.74 -31.04
CA GLY A 248 -3.44 10.56 -31.75
C GLY A 248 -3.17 9.37 -30.81
N THR A 249 -2.70 8.24 -31.34
CA THR A 249 -2.31 7.10 -30.49
C THR A 249 -1.07 7.42 -29.67
N LEU A 250 -1.17 7.27 -28.34
CA LEU A 250 0.00 7.32 -27.45
C LEU A 250 0.78 6.00 -27.54
N PRO A 251 2.12 6.05 -27.53
CA PRO A 251 2.94 4.85 -27.61
C PRO A 251 2.69 3.94 -26.39
N LEU A 252 2.60 2.64 -26.66
CA LEU A 252 2.46 1.63 -25.62
C LEU A 252 3.86 1.26 -25.12
N GLU A 253 4.36 2.02 -24.16
CA GLU A 253 5.68 1.81 -23.54
C GLU A 253 5.57 1.23 -22.12
N GLN A 254 6.70 0.80 -21.55
CA GLN A 254 6.77 0.31 -20.16
C GLN A 254 6.35 1.37 -19.13
N VAL A 255 6.60 2.65 -19.43
CA VAL A 255 6.15 3.79 -18.64
C VAL A 255 4.83 4.30 -19.21
N VAL A 256 3.84 4.55 -18.35
CA VAL A 256 2.50 4.95 -18.80
C VAL A 256 2.54 6.38 -19.34
N HIS A 257 2.11 6.52 -20.60
CA HIS A 257 1.94 7.83 -21.25
C HIS A 257 0.57 8.43 -20.95
N TYR A 258 0.57 9.71 -20.64
CA TYR A 258 -0.60 10.56 -20.52
C TYR A 258 -0.50 11.72 -21.50
N GLY A 259 -1.62 12.12 -22.08
CA GLY A 259 -1.71 13.26 -22.99
C GLY A 259 -2.75 14.25 -22.50
N ILE A 260 -2.41 15.54 -22.53
CA ILE A 260 -3.38 16.62 -22.23
C ILE A 260 -3.82 17.27 -23.53
N LEU A 261 -5.08 17.01 -23.92
CA LEU A 261 -5.71 17.67 -25.05
C LEU A 261 -6.35 18.98 -24.59
N LEU A 262 -6.04 20.07 -25.29
CA LEU A 262 -6.63 21.38 -25.11
C LEU A 262 -7.64 21.68 -26.22
N GLU A 263 -8.85 22.09 -25.83
CA GLU A 263 -9.90 22.51 -26.74
C GLU A 263 -10.53 23.81 -26.22
N ALA A 264 -10.91 24.72 -27.11
CA ALA A 264 -11.78 25.85 -26.81
C ALA A 264 -13.23 25.44 -27.05
N LEU A 265 -14.15 25.88 -26.19
CA LEU A 265 -15.59 25.63 -26.30
C LEU A 265 -16.31 26.92 -26.62
N ASP A 266 -17.23 26.88 -27.60
CA ASP A 266 -18.15 27.99 -27.84
C ASP A 266 -19.37 27.97 -26.89
N ALA A 267 -20.22 28.99 -26.98
CA ALA A 267 -21.47 29.07 -26.22
C ALA A 267 -22.45 27.90 -26.48
N ASN A 268 -22.30 27.19 -27.61
CA ASN A 268 -23.10 26.01 -27.96
C ASN A 268 -22.43 24.70 -27.52
N GLY A 269 -21.28 24.75 -26.84
CA GLY A 269 -20.50 23.59 -26.40
C GLY A 269 -19.72 22.89 -27.52
N ARG A 270 -19.62 23.50 -28.71
CA ARG A 270 -18.80 22.98 -29.81
C ARG A 270 -17.32 23.19 -29.48
N ALA A 271 -16.56 22.10 -29.58
CA ALA A 271 -15.12 22.12 -29.34
C ALA A 271 -14.33 22.43 -30.61
N THR A 272 -13.42 23.39 -30.52
CA THR A 272 -12.42 23.71 -31.54
C THR A 272 -11.03 23.61 -30.92
N ARG A 273 -10.02 23.22 -31.70
CA ARG A 273 -8.64 23.22 -31.23
C ARG A 273 -8.05 24.62 -31.43
N PRO A 274 -7.39 25.19 -30.41
CA PRO A 274 -6.66 26.45 -30.58
C PRO A 274 -5.62 26.35 -31.71
N ALA A 275 -5.36 27.47 -32.38
CA ALA A 275 -4.29 27.55 -33.37
C ALA A 275 -2.92 27.39 -32.70
N ALA A 276 -2.01 26.64 -33.32
CA ALA A 276 -0.64 26.40 -32.85
C ALA A 276 -0.55 25.98 -31.37
N PRO A 277 -1.21 24.89 -30.94
CA PRO A 277 -1.26 24.47 -29.53
C PRO A 277 0.13 24.23 -28.92
N GLU A 278 1.13 23.89 -29.73
CA GLU A 278 2.54 23.74 -29.32
C GLU A 278 3.18 25.00 -28.77
N THR A 279 2.68 26.18 -29.17
CA THR A 279 3.19 27.48 -28.71
C THR A 279 2.50 28.00 -27.46
N LEU A 280 1.35 27.42 -27.10
CA LEU A 280 0.55 27.84 -25.95
C LEU A 280 1.05 27.24 -24.63
N TRP A 281 1.71 26.09 -24.68
CA TRP A 281 2.16 25.38 -23.50
C TRP A 281 3.60 25.72 -23.14
N GLU A 282 3.83 26.06 -21.89
CA GLU A 282 5.15 26.34 -21.33
C GLU A 282 5.47 25.38 -20.18
N TYR A 283 6.72 24.92 -20.14
CA TYR A 283 7.31 24.12 -19.08
C TYR A 283 8.71 24.65 -18.76
N LYS A 284 8.98 25.00 -17.50
CA LYS A 284 10.25 25.63 -17.07
C LYS A 284 10.62 26.84 -17.96
N ASP A 285 9.66 27.74 -18.14
CA ASP A 285 9.78 29.01 -18.87
C ASP A 285 10.16 28.88 -20.37
N ASN A 286 10.03 27.69 -20.95
CA ASN A 286 10.23 27.44 -22.38
C ASN A 286 9.02 26.67 -22.95
N PRO A 287 8.78 26.72 -24.29
CA PRO A 287 7.71 25.95 -24.91
C PRO A 287 7.81 24.46 -24.60
N ALA A 288 6.71 23.87 -24.09
CA ALA A 288 6.69 22.51 -23.55
C ALA A 288 7.04 21.45 -24.60
N HIS A 289 6.65 21.66 -25.86
CA HIS A 289 6.93 20.73 -26.96
C HIS A 289 8.42 20.49 -27.20
N LEU A 290 9.30 21.41 -26.78
CA LEU A 290 10.75 21.28 -26.94
C LEU A 290 11.39 20.23 -26.01
N TYR A 291 10.70 19.86 -24.94
CA TYR A 291 11.19 18.89 -23.95
C TYR A 291 10.80 17.45 -24.26
N GLY A 292 9.94 17.22 -25.26
CA GLY A 292 9.33 15.91 -25.48
C GLY A 292 8.40 15.50 -24.33
N PRO A 293 8.21 14.20 -24.08
CA PRO A 293 7.41 13.70 -22.96
C PRO A 293 8.00 14.14 -21.61
N ILE A 294 7.22 14.89 -20.83
CA ILE A 294 7.66 15.38 -19.52
C ILE A 294 7.56 14.25 -18.50
N VAL A 295 8.68 13.90 -17.87
CA VAL A 295 8.72 12.89 -16.81
C VAL A 295 8.19 13.49 -15.51
N VAL A 296 7.13 12.90 -14.96
CA VAL A 296 6.62 13.24 -13.62
C VAL A 296 6.87 12.05 -12.70
N GLY A 297 7.76 12.24 -11.72
CA GLY A 297 8.09 11.22 -10.73
C GLY A 297 6.90 10.86 -9.82
N PRO A 298 6.99 9.74 -9.07
CA PRO A 298 5.93 9.31 -8.17
C PRO A 298 5.74 10.30 -7.03
N PHE A 299 4.49 10.71 -6.77
CA PHE A 299 4.13 11.74 -5.77
C PHE A 299 4.73 13.13 -6.02
N TYR A 300 5.21 13.39 -7.24
CA TYR A 300 5.65 14.72 -7.66
C TYR A 300 4.60 15.40 -8.54
N ALA A 301 4.74 16.71 -8.67
CA ALA A 301 3.93 17.52 -9.54
C ALA A 301 4.78 18.16 -10.64
N ALA A 302 4.22 18.25 -11.85
CA ALA A 302 4.78 19.04 -12.94
C ALA A 302 3.92 20.28 -13.15
N GLU A 303 4.55 21.45 -13.07
CA GLU A 303 3.89 22.73 -13.31
C GLU A 303 4.04 23.13 -14.77
N LEU A 304 2.89 23.35 -15.42
CA LEU A 304 2.75 23.82 -16.78
C LEU A 304 2.00 25.14 -16.79
N PHE A 305 2.23 25.94 -17.82
CA PHE A 305 1.48 27.16 -18.03
C PHE A 305 0.89 27.17 -19.44
N LEU A 306 -0.33 27.69 -19.54
CA LEU A 306 -0.96 28.06 -20.80
C LEU A 306 -0.87 29.57 -20.95
N ASP A 307 -0.18 30.02 -21.98
CA ASP A 307 -0.10 31.43 -22.35
C ASP A 307 -0.82 31.69 -23.69
N PHE A 308 -1.89 32.48 -23.63
CA PHE A 308 -2.68 32.88 -24.79
C PHE A 308 -2.29 34.27 -25.33
N SER A 309 -1.22 34.89 -24.81
CA SER A 309 -0.76 36.22 -25.21
C SER A 309 -0.50 36.36 -26.71
N SER A 310 0.09 35.33 -27.32
CA SER A 310 0.49 35.31 -28.74
C SER A 310 -0.60 34.75 -29.66
N HIS A 311 -1.49 33.91 -29.14
CA HIS A 311 -2.57 33.26 -29.88
C HIS A 311 -3.83 33.24 -29.01
N PRO A 312 -4.55 34.38 -28.92
CA PRO A 312 -5.76 34.45 -28.11
C PRO A 312 -6.81 33.47 -28.65
N PRO A 313 -7.64 32.87 -27.78
CA PRO A 313 -8.73 32.02 -28.22
C PRO A 313 -9.72 32.81 -29.09
N ASP A 314 -10.43 32.11 -29.98
CA ASP A 314 -11.45 32.73 -30.83
C ASP A 314 -12.43 33.54 -29.99
N ALA A 315 -12.87 34.70 -30.50
CA ALA A 315 -13.81 35.59 -29.79
C ALA A 315 -15.16 34.93 -29.44
N SER A 316 -15.49 33.80 -30.08
CA SER A 316 -16.68 32.99 -29.77
C SER A 316 -16.46 31.95 -28.66
N ALA A 317 -15.22 31.78 -28.18
CA ALA A 317 -14.89 30.81 -27.15
C ALA A 317 -15.29 31.34 -25.76
N THR A 318 -16.08 30.57 -25.03
CA THR A 318 -16.58 30.89 -23.68
C THR A 318 -15.86 30.09 -22.59
N ALA A 319 -15.20 28.99 -22.95
CA ALA A 319 -14.45 28.17 -22.01
C ALA A 319 -13.31 27.41 -22.69
N LEU A 320 -12.34 26.97 -21.88
CA LEU A 320 -11.32 26.00 -22.26
C LEU A 320 -11.64 24.65 -21.65
N ARG A 321 -11.40 23.58 -22.41
CA ARG A 321 -11.54 22.20 -21.99
C ARG A 321 -10.18 21.51 -22.06
N LEU A 322 -9.75 20.99 -20.92
CA LEU A 322 -8.56 20.18 -20.75
C LEU A 322 -8.99 18.73 -20.53
N THR A 323 -8.65 17.85 -21.47
CA THR A 323 -8.97 16.43 -21.37
C THR A 323 -7.70 15.62 -21.17
N LEU A 324 -7.65 14.88 -20.06
CA LEU A 324 -6.57 13.96 -19.76
C LEU A 324 -6.87 12.60 -20.42
N PHE A 325 -5.94 12.14 -21.25
CA PHE A 325 -5.94 10.81 -21.86
C PHE A 325 -4.82 9.97 -21.30
N ARG A 326 -5.07 8.67 -21.13
CA ARG A 326 -4.07 7.66 -20.82
C ARG A 326 -3.87 6.76 -22.04
N ALA A 327 -2.63 6.39 -22.32
CA ALA A 327 -2.33 5.38 -23.34
C ALA A 327 -3.11 4.07 -23.10
N PRO A 328 -3.57 3.38 -24.17
CA PRO A 328 -3.37 3.76 -25.56
C PRO A 328 -4.28 4.90 -26.04
N LEU A 329 -5.51 5.07 -25.53
CA LEU A 329 -6.45 6.14 -25.92
C LEU A 329 -7.64 6.29 -24.93
N ARG A 330 -7.44 5.99 -23.65
CA ARG A 330 -8.52 6.02 -22.64
C ARG A 330 -8.68 7.44 -22.11
N LYS A 331 -9.83 8.06 -22.38
CA LYS A 331 -10.24 9.30 -21.72
C LYS A 331 -10.38 9.07 -20.21
N CYS A 332 -9.61 9.80 -19.42
CA CYS A 332 -9.59 9.65 -17.96
C CYS A 332 -10.47 10.68 -17.29
N LYS A 333 -10.20 11.97 -17.52
CA LYS A 333 -10.85 13.07 -16.83
C LYS A 333 -10.93 14.29 -17.73
N THR A 334 -11.90 15.15 -17.47
CA THR A 334 -12.13 16.38 -18.24
C THR A 334 -12.30 17.51 -17.26
N TYR A 335 -11.66 18.62 -17.57
CA TYR A 335 -11.70 19.84 -16.80
C TYR A 335 -12.13 20.97 -17.71
N THR A 336 -13.04 21.81 -17.23
CA THR A 336 -13.53 22.97 -17.97
C THR A 336 -13.23 24.21 -17.16
N VAL A 337 -12.58 25.18 -17.81
CA VAL A 337 -12.22 26.48 -17.22
C VAL A 337 -12.99 27.54 -18.01
N PRO A 338 -13.87 28.34 -17.38
CA PRO A 338 -14.50 29.45 -18.07
C PRO A 338 -13.44 30.48 -18.49
N LEU A 339 -13.54 30.97 -19.72
CA LEU A 339 -12.82 32.17 -20.12
C LEU A 339 -13.63 33.36 -19.61
N ALA A 340 -12.99 34.28 -18.89
CA ALA A 340 -13.67 35.50 -18.46
C ALA A 340 -14.01 36.35 -19.69
N ASP A 341 -15.21 36.93 -19.70
CA ASP A 341 -15.68 37.87 -20.74
C ASP A 341 -14.83 39.15 -20.82
#